data_AF-A0A3N5NET7-F1
#
_entry.id   AF-A0A3N5NET7-F1
#
_cell.length_a   1.000
_cell.length_b   1.000
_cell.length_c   1.000
_cell.angle_alpha   90.00
_cell.angle_beta   90.00
_cell.angle_gamma   90.00
#
_symmetry.space_group_name_H-M   'P 1'
#
loop_
_entity.id
_entity.type
_entity.pdbx_description
1 polymer ?
#
loop_
_entity_poly.entity_id
_entity_poly.type
_entity_poly.pdbx_seq_one_letter_code
_entity_poly.pdbx_strand_id
1 'polypeptide(L)'
;MEVTPHKDSLVLYKTRPARVKQAGKKLEIELPGGESASVRPKDVVVLHPGPLNSLGELNSLEGEIGAAWELLAGGVTDLAELAELAHGAYTPATAWSAWSWVADGLYFQGTPDRILARTAEEVAVEQALRQARAAEERAWAEFVAGLARSHLAPDAPRFLREVEDLALGRTERSRVLRDLGRAETPESAHALLLKVGYWDPSVNPHPQRLAVSLSPPPADVVLPELPPEPRVDLSHLVALAIDDEGNEEPDDALSLEGDRLWVHIADVSALVPPDSPADLEARARGSTLYLPGGPVPMLPPAAVARLGLGLEEMSPALSFGLELDEAGALHTVEVVPSWVRVTRLTYEEAATRL
;
A
#
# COMPACT_ATOMS: atom_id res chain seq x y z
N MET A 1 -28.64 40.78 -26.41
CA MET A 1 -28.79 42.15 -25.86
C MET A 1 -28.44 42.08 -24.39
N GLU A 2 -27.46 42.84 -23.90
CA GLU A 2 -27.17 42.89 -22.46
C GLU A 2 -28.37 43.51 -21.73
N VAL A 3 -29.11 42.68 -20.99
CA VAL A 3 -30.21 43.14 -20.15
C VAL A 3 -29.61 43.89 -18.97
N THR A 4 -29.89 45.19 -18.87
CA THR A 4 -29.37 46.00 -17.76
C THR A 4 -30.20 45.71 -16.50
N PRO A 5 -29.58 45.29 -15.38
CA PRO A 5 -30.29 45.03 -14.13
C PRO A 5 -30.92 46.33 -13.60
N HIS A 6 -32.19 46.27 -13.27
CA HIS A 6 -32.94 47.34 -12.63
C HIS A 6 -33.39 46.93 -11.23
N LYS A 7 -34.07 47.83 -10.53
CA LYS A 7 -34.63 47.51 -9.22
C LYS A 7 -35.56 46.29 -9.32
N ASP A 8 -35.47 45.39 -8.34
CA ASP A 8 -36.21 44.14 -8.22
C ASP A 8 -35.86 43.09 -9.30
N SER A 9 -34.77 43.26 -10.06
CA SER A 9 -34.22 42.19 -10.90
C SER A 9 -33.61 41.05 -10.07
N LEU A 10 -33.73 39.82 -10.57
CA LEU A 10 -33.00 38.64 -10.08
C LEU A 10 -31.67 38.55 -10.82
N VAL A 11 -30.58 38.51 -10.05
CA VAL A 11 -29.22 38.39 -10.59
C VAL A 11 -28.46 37.26 -9.88
N LEU A 12 -27.54 36.63 -10.60
CA LEU A 12 -26.54 35.72 -10.06
C LEU A 12 -25.33 36.55 -9.63
N TYR A 13 -24.97 36.47 -8.36
CA TYR A 13 -23.71 37.02 -7.85
C TYR A 13 -22.84 35.87 -7.35
N LYS A 14 -21.71 35.64 -8.05
CA LYS A 14 -20.87 34.45 -7.91
C LYS A 14 -21.68 33.19 -8.27
N THR A 15 -22.24 32.52 -7.28
CA THR A 15 -23.04 31.28 -7.41
C THR A 15 -24.38 31.36 -6.67
N ARG A 16 -24.70 32.51 -6.09
CA ARG A 16 -25.90 32.70 -5.25
C ARG A 16 -26.91 33.62 -5.94
N PRO A 17 -28.22 33.38 -5.75
CA PRO A 17 -29.24 34.30 -6.23
C PRO A 17 -29.16 35.59 -5.41
N ALA A 18 -29.43 36.72 -6.04
CA ALA A 18 -29.48 38.02 -5.39
C ALA A 18 -30.58 38.88 -6.01
N ARG A 19 -31.20 39.73 -5.19
CA ARG A 19 -32.18 40.72 -5.65
C ARG A 19 -31.54 42.09 -5.74
N VAL A 20 -31.77 42.83 -6.83
CA VAL A 20 -31.32 44.22 -6.92
C VAL A 20 -32.24 45.14 -6.12
N LYS A 21 -31.75 45.73 -5.02
CA LYS A 21 -32.48 46.72 -4.22
C LYS A 21 -32.47 48.10 -4.86
N GLN A 22 -31.35 48.49 -5.46
CA GLN A 22 -31.20 49.78 -6.11
C GLN A 22 -30.26 49.68 -7.32
N ALA A 23 -30.68 50.25 -8.44
CA ALA A 23 -29.90 50.32 -9.68
C ALA A 23 -29.33 51.74 -9.88
N GLY A 24 -28.02 51.84 -10.08
CA GLY A 24 -27.27 53.08 -10.29
C GLY A 24 -25.87 52.79 -10.84
N LYS A 25 -24.89 53.68 -10.63
CA LYS A 25 -23.47 53.45 -11.04
C LYS A 25 -22.87 52.17 -10.43
N LYS A 26 -23.35 51.81 -9.24
CA LYS A 26 -23.17 50.51 -8.60
C LYS A 26 -24.55 49.95 -8.29
N LEU A 27 -24.67 48.64 -8.27
CA LEU A 27 -25.88 47.94 -7.85
C LEU A 27 -25.80 47.67 -6.36
N GLU A 28 -26.88 47.95 -5.64
CA GLU A 28 -27.06 47.44 -4.29
C GLU A 28 -27.90 46.16 -4.38
N ILE A 29 -27.32 45.03 -3.99
CA ILE A 29 -27.96 43.71 -4.07
C ILE A 29 -28.22 43.15 -2.68
N GLU A 30 -29.31 42.41 -2.54
CA GLU A 30 -29.68 41.62 -1.36
C GLU A 30 -29.34 40.15 -1.60
N LEU A 31 -28.73 39.50 -0.62
CA LEU A 31 -28.30 38.10 -0.66
C LEU A 31 -29.18 37.20 0.23
N PRO A 32 -29.15 35.88 0.03
CA PRO A 32 -29.86 34.94 0.90
C PRO A 32 -29.30 35.07 2.32
N GLY A 33 -30.18 35.30 3.30
CA GLY A 33 -29.81 35.64 4.68
C GLY A 33 -29.96 37.13 5.05
N GLY A 34 -30.40 37.98 4.11
CA GLY A 34 -30.73 39.39 4.37
C GLY A 34 -29.54 40.37 4.29
N GLU A 35 -28.34 39.85 4.07
CA GLU A 35 -27.14 40.65 3.82
C GLU A 35 -27.29 41.50 2.55
N SER A 36 -26.67 42.68 2.51
CA SER A 36 -26.65 43.54 1.33
C SER A 36 -25.22 43.84 0.89
N ALA A 37 -24.98 43.92 -0.41
CA ALA A 37 -23.66 44.17 -0.99
C ALA A 37 -23.74 45.21 -2.11
N SER A 38 -22.70 46.05 -2.22
CA SER A 38 -22.56 47.00 -3.34
C SER A 38 -21.58 46.44 -4.38
N VAL A 39 -22.05 46.18 -5.59
CA VAL A 39 -21.31 45.51 -6.67
C VAL A 39 -21.36 46.31 -7.97
N ARG A 40 -20.42 46.08 -8.88
CA ARG A 40 -20.48 46.70 -10.23
C ARG A 40 -21.39 45.85 -11.11
N PRO A 41 -22.09 46.45 -12.11
CA PRO A 41 -22.98 45.69 -12.99
C PRO A 41 -22.32 44.49 -13.69
N LYS A 42 -21.04 44.60 -14.05
CA LYS A 42 -20.27 43.50 -14.66
C LYS A 42 -19.96 42.31 -13.73
N ASP A 43 -20.11 42.50 -12.42
CA ASP A 43 -19.78 41.47 -11.43
C ASP A 43 -21.02 40.58 -11.13
N VAL A 44 -22.16 40.82 -11.80
CA VAL A 44 -23.39 40.04 -11.69
C VAL A 44 -23.88 39.61 -13.07
N VAL A 45 -24.64 38.52 -13.12
CA VAL A 45 -25.31 38.05 -14.34
C VAL A 45 -26.82 38.15 -14.11
N VAL A 46 -27.56 38.78 -15.02
CA VAL A 46 -29.02 38.89 -14.87
C VAL A 46 -29.66 37.55 -15.21
N LEU A 47 -30.43 36.99 -14.26
CA LEU A 47 -31.19 35.76 -14.46
C LEU A 47 -32.66 36.05 -14.79
N HIS A 48 -33.23 37.15 -14.28
CA HIS A 48 -34.59 37.59 -14.65
C HIS A 48 -34.73 39.10 -14.43
N PRO A 49 -35.41 39.84 -15.34
CA PRO A 49 -35.56 41.30 -15.22
C PRO A 49 -36.35 41.73 -13.98
N GLY A 50 -37.30 40.93 -13.50
CA GLY A 50 -38.10 41.20 -12.31
C GLY A 50 -39.59 41.37 -12.63
N PRO A 51 -40.41 41.83 -11.67
CA PRO A 51 -40.04 42.12 -10.29
C PRO A 51 -39.96 40.86 -9.41
N LEU A 52 -38.89 40.74 -8.62
CA LEU A 52 -38.74 39.78 -7.52
C LEU A 52 -38.99 40.52 -6.20
N ASN A 53 -40.02 40.16 -5.42
CA ASN A 53 -40.35 40.95 -4.22
C ASN A 53 -39.53 40.50 -3.00
N SER A 54 -39.18 39.21 -2.93
CA SER A 54 -38.28 38.68 -1.90
C SER A 54 -37.54 37.44 -2.38
N LEU A 55 -36.33 37.21 -1.87
CA LEU A 55 -35.58 35.98 -2.14
C LEU A 55 -36.28 34.71 -1.61
N GLY A 56 -37.23 34.84 -0.69
CA GLY A 56 -38.06 33.73 -0.23
C GLY A 56 -39.06 33.23 -1.28
N GLU A 57 -39.25 33.95 -2.39
CA GLU A 57 -40.04 33.48 -3.54
C GLU A 57 -39.30 32.44 -4.38
N LEU A 58 -37.96 32.30 -4.21
CA LEU A 58 -37.11 31.40 -4.98
C LEU A 58 -37.09 29.96 -4.46
N ASN A 59 -38.20 29.48 -3.88
CA ASN A 59 -38.30 28.13 -3.36
C ASN A 59 -38.15 27.10 -4.49
N SER A 60 -37.71 25.89 -4.15
CA SER A 60 -37.65 24.78 -5.09
C SER A 60 -39.05 24.53 -5.67
N LEU A 61 -39.23 24.85 -6.95
CA LEU A 61 -40.43 24.54 -7.70
C LEU A 61 -40.27 23.15 -8.31
N GLU A 62 -41.29 22.31 -8.17
CA GLU A 62 -41.38 21.09 -8.98
C GLU A 62 -41.63 21.52 -10.44
N GLY A 63 -40.69 21.21 -11.33
CA GLY A 63 -40.79 21.47 -12.76
C GLY A 63 -40.48 20.22 -13.55
N GLU A 64 -40.85 20.20 -14.82
CA GLU A 64 -40.69 19.05 -15.69
C GLU A 64 -39.32 19.05 -16.38
N ILE A 65 -38.25 18.95 -15.59
CA ILE A 65 -36.87 18.96 -16.11
C ILE A 65 -36.64 17.89 -17.19
N GLY A 66 -37.22 16.70 -17.01
CA GLY A 66 -37.10 15.59 -17.97
C GLY A 66 -37.72 15.94 -19.32
N ALA A 67 -38.96 16.44 -19.32
CA ALA A 67 -39.66 16.83 -20.54
C ALA A 67 -38.96 18.00 -21.25
N ALA A 68 -38.53 19.02 -20.51
CA ALA A 68 -37.81 20.16 -21.06
C ALA A 68 -36.46 19.73 -21.67
N TRP A 69 -35.73 18.83 -21.00
CA TRP A 69 -34.49 18.28 -21.52
C TRP A 69 -34.71 17.43 -22.77
N GLU A 70 -35.70 16.54 -22.80
CA GLU A 70 -36.02 15.70 -23.96
C GLU A 70 -36.33 16.52 -25.22
N LEU A 71 -37.02 17.65 -25.06
CA LEU A 71 -37.33 18.56 -26.17
C LEU A 71 -36.08 19.29 -26.70
N LEU A 72 -35.10 19.55 -25.83
CA LEU A 72 -33.95 20.39 -26.14
C LEU A 72 -32.66 19.58 -26.40
N ALA A 73 -32.62 18.28 -26.10
CA ALA A 73 -31.40 17.47 -26.08
C ALA A 73 -30.53 17.62 -27.34
N GLY A 74 -29.25 17.97 -27.15
CA GLY A 74 -28.30 18.24 -28.24
C GLY A 74 -28.44 19.64 -28.88
N GLY A 75 -29.43 20.42 -28.45
CA GLY A 75 -29.70 21.78 -28.89
C GLY A 75 -29.22 22.85 -27.92
N VAL A 76 -29.35 24.11 -28.36
CA VAL A 76 -29.01 25.31 -27.58
C VAL A 76 -30.30 26.09 -27.33
N THR A 77 -30.48 26.55 -26.10
CA THR A 77 -31.60 27.39 -25.64
C THR A 77 -31.06 28.56 -24.80
N ASP A 78 -31.94 29.38 -24.24
CA ASP A 78 -31.63 30.36 -23.21
C ASP A 78 -32.43 30.10 -21.93
N LEU A 79 -32.13 30.85 -20.87
CA LEU A 79 -32.76 30.64 -19.57
C LEU A 79 -34.27 30.92 -19.58
N ALA A 80 -34.72 31.85 -20.42
CA ALA A 80 -36.13 32.20 -20.51
C ALA A 80 -36.93 31.07 -21.14
N GLU A 81 -36.46 30.58 -22.29
CA GLU A 81 -37.08 29.46 -22.99
C GLU A 81 -37.05 28.17 -22.15
N LEU A 82 -35.93 27.87 -21.49
CA LEU A 82 -35.84 26.71 -20.59
C LEU A 82 -36.84 26.80 -19.43
N ALA A 83 -36.99 27.97 -18.81
CA ALA A 83 -37.95 28.17 -17.73
C ALA A 83 -39.40 28.08 -18.21
N GLU A 84 -39.72 28.60 -19.40
CA GLU A 84 -41.05 28.45 -19.99
C GLU A 84 -41.37 26.99 -20.35
N LEU A 85 -40.43 26.25 -20.95
CA LEU A 85 -40.64 24.85 -21.30
C LEU A 85 -40.86 23.98 -20.06
N ALA A 86 -40.14 24.23 -18.98
CA ALA A 86 -40.18 23.37 -17.81
C ALA A 86 -41.26 23.74 -16.78
N HIS A 87 -41.70 25.01 -16.76
CA HIS A 87 -42.64 25.53 -15.76
C HIS A 87 -43.85 26.27 -16.35
N GLY A 88 -43.92 26.45 -17.67
CA GLY A 88 -45.00 27.15 -18.37
C GLY A 88 -44.98 28.67 -18.27
N ALA A 89 -44.01 29.25 -17.56
CA ALA A 89 -43.86 30.70 -17.42
C ALA A 89 -42.43 31.09 -17.04
N TYR A 90 -41.95 32.22 -17.56
CA TYR A 90 -40.71 32.85 -17.14
C TYR A 90 -40.97 33.90 -16.06
N THR A 91 -40.65 33.54 -14.82
CA THR A 91 -40.77 34.36 -13.61
C THR A 91 -39.45 34.29 -12.84
N PRO A 92 -39.18 35.16 -11.86
CA PRO A 92 -37.95 35.06 -11.06
C PRO A 92 -37.75 33.67 -10.41
N ALA A 93 -38.81 33.06 -9.90
CA ALA A 93 -38.74 31.75 -9.26
C ALA A 93 -38.44 30.62 -10.27
N THR A 94 -39.12 30.61 -11.42
CA THR A 94 -38.90 29.60 -12.46
C THR A 94 -37.55 29.78 -13.17
N ALA A 95 -37.08 31.02 -13.35
CA ALA A 95 -35.75 31.33 -13.84
C ALA A 95 -34.65 30.80 -12.89
N TRP A 96 -34.83 30.98 -11.58
CA TRP A 96 -33.90 30.42 -10.59
C TRP A 96 -33.92 28.89 -10.56
N SER A 97 -35.10 28.29 -10.66
CA SER A 97 -35.27 26.84 -10.74
C SER A 97 -34.54 26.26 -11.96
N ALA A 98 -34.81 26.79 -13.16
CA ALA A 98 -34.14 26.40 -14.39
C ALA A 98 -32.62 26.59 -14.32
N TRP A 99 -32.16 27.73 -13.78
CA TRP A 99 -30.73 27.99 -13.61
C TRP A 99 -30.06 27.01 -12.63
N SER A 100 -30.78 26.57 -11.60
CA SER A 100 -30.27 25.57 -10.64
C SER A 100 -29.96 24.23 -11.31
N TRP A 101 -30.72 23.85 -12.35
CA TRP A 101 -30.43 22.65 -13.15
C TRP A 101 -29.21 22.81 -14.06
N VAL A 102 -29.02 24.00 -14.65
CA VAL A 102 -27.81 24.34 -15.40
C VAL A 102 -26.58 24.33 -14.50
N ALA A 103 -26.72 24.85 -13.28
CA ALA A 103 -25.66 24.86 -12.28
C ALA A 103 -25.32 23.47 -11.73
N ASP A 104 -26.31 22.57 -11.60
CA ASP A 104 -26.08 21.15 -11.27
C ASP A 104 -25.28 20.43 -12.37
N GLY A 105 -25.49 20.81 -13.63
CA GLY A 105 -24.67 20.34 -14.75
C GLY A 105 -25.00 18.94 -15.27
N LEU A 106 -26.07 18.29 -14.78
CA LEU A 106 -26.46 16.95 -15.25
C LEU A 106 -27.03 16.98 -16.66
N TYR A 107 -28.04 17.82 -16.89
CA TYR A 107 -28.81 17.89 -18.13
C TYR A 107 -28.43 19.10 -19.01
N PHE A 108 -27.97 20.18 -18.39
CA PHE A 108 -27.73 21.45 -19.05
C PHE A 108 -26.38 22.04 -18.63
N GLN A 109 -25.75 22.83 -19.49
CA GLN A 109 -24.53 23.57 -19.19
C GLN A 109 -24.44 24.87 -20.00
N GLY A 110 -23.72 25.87 -19.50
CA GLY A 110 -23.49 27.11 -20.24
C GLY A 110 -23.79 28.36 -19.42
N THR A 111 -24.22 29.41 -20.11
CA THR A 111 -24.56 30.72 -19.53
C THR A 111 -26.06 31.02 -19.70
N PRO A 112 -26.65 31.96 -18.95
CA PRO A 112 -28.11 32.22 -19.04
C PRO A 112 -28.61 32.59 -20.44
N ASP A 113 -27.74 33.18 -21.27
CA ASP A 113 -28.03 33.55 -22.65
C ASP A 113 -27.75 32.43 -23.67
N ARG A 114 -27.03 31.37 -23.24
CA ARG A 114 -26.65 30.25 -24.09
C ARG A 114 -26.46 28.99 -23.25
N ILE A 115 -27.53 28.23 -23.13
CA ILE A 115 -27.57 26.95 -22.44
C ILE A 115 -27.55 25.84 -23.48
N LEU A 116 -26.58 24.94 -23.39
CA LEU A 116 -26.53 23.70 -24.15
C LEU A 116 -27.23 22.60 -23.35
N ALA A 117 -28.25 21.98 -23.94
CA ALA A 117 -28.84 20.76 -23.40
C ALA A 117 -27.97 19.57 -23.83
N ARG A 118 -27.48 18.81 -22.87
CA ARG A 118 -26.65 17.63 -23.11
C ARG A 118 -27.41 16.56 -23.88
N THR A 119 -26.74 15.76 -24.68
CA THR A 119 -27.36 14.62 -25.36
C THR A 119 -27.70 13.50 -24.37
N ALA A 120 -28.56 12.56 -24.78
CA ALA A 120 -28.85 11.35 -23.98
C ALA A 120 -27.58 10.57 -23.62
N GLU A 121 -26.62 10.49 -24.54
CA GLU A 121 -25.33 9.83 -24.32
C GLU A 121 -24.49 10.56 -23.26
N GLU A 122 -24.38 11.89 -23.36
CA GLU A 122 -23.63 12.72 -22.40
C GLU A 122 -24.24 12.66 -20.99
N VAL A 123 -25.57 12.69 -20.90
CA VAL A 123 -26.29 12.56 -19.61
C VAL A 123 -26.08 11.17 -19.03
N ALA A 124 -26.17 10.10 -19.83
CA ALA A 124 -25.94 8.74 -19.35
C ALA A 124 -24.51 8.56 -18.80
N VAL A 125 -23.51 9.13 -19.47
CA VAL A 125 -22.11 9.13 -18.99
C VAL A 125 -21.97 9.89 -17.66
N GLU A 126 -22.54 11.08 -17.55
CA GLU A 126 -22.51 11.89 -16.32
C GLU A 126 -23.23 11.19 -15.15
N GLN A 127 -24.41 10.61 -15.40
CA GLN A 127 -25.16 9.82 -14.42
C GLN A 127 -24.36 8.62 -13.94
N ALA A 128 -23.75 7.87 -14.86
CA ALA A 128 -22.91 6.73 -14.52
C ALA A 128 -21.71 7.15 -13.65
N LEU A 129 -21.07 8.29 -13.97
CA LEU A 129 -19.96 8.84 -13.18
C LEU A 129 -20.41 9.23 -11.76
N ARG A 130 -21.54 9.92 -11.62
CA ARG A 130 -22.11 10.31 -10.32
C ARG A 130 -22.50 9.09 -9.49
N GLN A 131 -23.16 8.11 -10.12
CA GLN A 131 -23.54 6.86 -9.46
C GLN A 131 -22.31 6.06 -9.00
N ALA A 132 -21.27 5.97 -9.84
CA ALA A 132 -20.02 5.32 -9.47
C ALA A 132 -19.33 6.01 -8.29
N ARG A 133 -19.26 7.36 -8.29
CA ARG A 133 -18.70 8.12 -7.16
C ARG A 133 -19.51 7.90 -5.88
N ALA A 134 -20.84 7.97 -5.96
CA ALA A 134 -21.71 7.75 -4.81
C ALA A 134 -21.68 6.30 -4.30
N ALA A 135 -21.48 5.33 -5.19
CA ALA A 135 -21.26 3.94 -4.82
C ALA A 135 -19.92 3.76 -4.08
N GLU A 136 -18.85 4.38 -4.57
CA GLU A 136 -17.52 4.32 -3.95
C GLU A 136 -17.50 5.00 -2.57
N GLU A 137 -18.15 6.16 -2.44
CA GLU A 137 -18.30 6.85 -1.14
C GLU A 137 -19.07 6.00 -0.12
N ARG A 138 -20.15 5.33 -0.55
CA ARG A 138 -20.89 4.40 0.30
C ARG A 138 -20.05 3.18 0.70
N ALA A 139 -19.35 2.56 -0.26
CA ALA A 139 -18.47 1.43 0.00
C ALA A 139 -17.36 1.80 1.01
N TRP A 140 -16.76 2.98 0.87
CA TRP A 140 -15.78 3.51 1.82
C TRP A 140 -16.38 3.70 3.22
N ALA A 141 -17.55 4.34 3.32
CA ALA A 141 -18.21 4.58 4.60
C ALA A 141 -18.58 3.26 5.30
N GLU A 142 -19.10 2.28 4.57
CA GLU A 142 -19.41 0.94 5.08
C GLU A 142 -18.16 0.21 5.56
N PHE A 143 -17.08 0.28 4.78
CA PHE A 143 -15.78 -0.30 5.13
C PHE A 143 -15.21 0.28 6.43
N VAL A 144 -15.12 1.61 6.55
CA VAL A 144 -14.60 2.28 7.76
C VAL A 144 -15.48 1.97 8.97
N ALA A 145 -16.81 2.01 8.81
CA ALA A 145 -17.74 1.65 9.87
C ALA A 145 -17.64 0.17 10.29
N GLY A 146 -17.39 -0.73 9.33
CA GLY A 146 -17.13 -2.15 9.57
C GLY A 146 -15.84 -2.37 10.37
N LEU A 147 -14.73 -1.74 9.95
CA LEU A 147 -13.44 -1.84 10.64
C LEU A 147 -13.50 -1.34 12.08
N ALA A 148 -14.24 -0.26 12.35
CA ALA A 148 -14.44 0.24 13.71
C ALA A 148 -15.09 -0.83 14.64
N ARG A 149 -15.86 -1.75 14.06
CA ARG A 149 -16.51 -2.88 14.74
C ARG A 149 -15.76 -4.22 14.59
N SER A 150 -14.53 -4.21 14.07
CA SER A 150 -13.74 -5.40 13.74
C SER A 150 -14.44 -6.36 12.77
N HIS A 151 -15.23 -5.83 11.84
CA HIS A 151 -15.91 -6.61 10.81
C HIS A 151 -15.35 -6.28 9.42
N LEU A 152 -14.89 -7.31 8.70
CA LEU A 152 -14.40 -7.18 7.33
C LEU A 152 -15.54 -7.40 6.34
N ALA A 153 -15.88 -6.34 5.60
CA ALA A 153 -16.73 -6.47 4.42
C ALA A 153 -16.02 -7.31 3.34
N PRO A 154 -16.75 -7.97 2.42
CA PRO A 154 -16.14 -8.77 1.34
C PRO A 154 -15.13 -8.00 0.48
N ASP A 155 -15.38 -6.70 0.29
CA ASP A 155 -14.56 -5.79 -0.52
C ASP A 155 -13.43 -5.12 0.31
N ALA A 156 -13.28 -5.45 1.60
CA ALA A 156 -12.25 -4.88 2.47
C ALA A 156 -10.80 -5.07 1.97
N PRO A 157 -10.41 -6.18 1.31
CA PRO A 157 -9.02 -6.38 0.87
C PRO A 157 -8.47 -5.26 0.00
N ARG A 158 -9.29 -4.64 -0.87
CA ARG A 158 -8.79 -3.55 -1.75
C ARG A 158 -8.42 -2.30 -0.97
N PHE A 159 -9.13 -2.02 0.12
CA PHE A 159 -8.87 -0.86 0.99
C PHE A 159 -7.76 -1.12 1.99
N LEU A 160 -7.60 -2.38 2.44
CA LEU A 160 -6.56 -2.76 3.39
C LEU A 160 -5.16 -2.82 2.78
N ARG A 161 -5.02 -2.86 1.45
CA ARG A 161 -3.71 -2.88 0.79
C ARG A 161 -2.80 -1.72 1.20
N GLU A 162 -3.36 -0.52 1.34
CA GLU A 162 -2.60 0.65 1.82
C GLU A 162 -2.16 0.48 3.29
N VAL A 163 -2.99 -0.15 4.13
CA VAL A 163 -2.64 -0.45 5.53
C VAL A 163 -1.55 -1.52 5.59
N GLU A 164 -1.62 -2.53 4.72
CA GLU A 164 -0.60 -3.55 4.56
C GLU A 164 0.74 -2.93 4.15
N ASP A 165 0.74 -2.07 3.14
CA ASP A 165 1.96 -1.39 2.69
C ASP A 165 2.55 -0.51 3.81
N LEU A 166 1.73 0.16 4.62
CA LEU A 166 2.21 0.91 5.78
C LEU A 166 2.77 -0.02 6.87
N ALA A 167 2.08 -1.13 7.16
CA ALA A 167 2.52 -2.13 8.14
C ALA A 167 3.87 -2.77 7.75
N LEU A 168 4.15 -2.88 6.45
CA LEU A 168 5.39 -3.41 5.90
C LEU A 168 6.46 -2.33 5.65
N GLY A 169 6.18 -1.06 5.92
CA GLY A 169 7.13 0.05 5.75
C GLY A 169 7.33 0.51 4.30
N ARG A 170 6.41 0.16 3.38
CA ARG A 170 6.46 0.55 1.96
C ARG A 170 5.85 1.92 1.68
N THR A 171 5.02 2.42 2.59
CA THR A 171 4.44 3.78 2.56
C THR A 171 4.47 4.36 3.97
N GLU A 172 4.39 5.69 4.07
CA GLU A 172 4.34 6.43 5.34
C GLU A 172 2.92 6.91 5.68
N ARG A 173 1.95 6.71 4.79
CA ARG A 173 0.59 7.24 4.93
C ARG A 173 -0.47 6.18 4.71
N SER A 174 -1.56 6.32 5.46
CA SER A 174 -2.78 5.53 5.26
C SER A 174 -4.03 6.37 5.49
N ARG A 175 -4.84 6.54 4.44
CA ARG A 175 -6.18 7.14 4.56
C ARG A 175 -7.04 6.35 5.53
N VAL A 176 -6.96 5.02 5.49
CA VAL A 176 -7.74 4.14 6.39
C VAL A 176 -7.45 4.45 7.85
N LEU A 177 -6.16 4.51 8.25
CA LEU A 177 -5.81 4.82 9.64
C LEU A 177 -6.23 6.25 10.02
N ARG A 178 -6.08 7.21 9.11
CA ARG A 178 -6.49 8.60 9.35
C ARG A 178 -7.98 8.73 9.60
N ASP A 179 -8.81 8.11 8.75
CA ASP A 179 -10.27 8.14 8.87
C ASP A 179 -10.76 7.37 10.12
N LEU A 180 -9.97 6.40 10.60
CA LEU A 180 -10.18 5.71 11.88
C LEU A 180 -9.62 6.48 13.10
N GLY A 181 -8.97 7.63 12.90
CA GLY A 181 -8.34 8.40 13.99
C GLY A 181 -7.16 7.69 14.66
N ARG A 182 -6.47 6.79 13.95
CA ARG A 182 -5.32 6.04 14.44
C ARG A 182 -4.01 6.67 13.95
N ALA A 183 -2.92 6.46 14.69
CA ALA A 183 -1.61 6.89 14.27
C ALA A 183 -1.21 6.19 12.96
N GLU A 184 -0.71 6.95 11.97
CA GLU A 184 -0.16 6.45 10.70
C GLU A 184 1.27 5.90 10.94
N THR A 185 1.38 4.80 11.69
CA THR A 185 2.65 4.12 12.02
C THR A 185 2.59 2.64 11.62
N PRO A 186 3.73 1.99 11.32
CA PRO A 186 3.76 0.56 10.99
C PRO A 186 3.18 -0.33 12.10
N GLU A 187 3.39 0.02 13.37
CA GLU A 187 2.88 -0.72 14.54
C GLU A 187 1.36 -0.61 14.65
N SER A 188 0.82 0.59 14.46
CA SER A 188 -0.61 0.85 14.48
C SER A 188 -1.33 0.16 13.31
N ALA A 189 -0.71 0.16 12.13
CA ALA A 189 -1.17 -0.58 10.96
C ALA A 189 -1.18 -2.09 11.21
N HIS A 190 -0.06 -2.66 11.68
CA HIS A 190 0.05 -4.08 12.03
C HIS A 190 -1.03 -4.49 13.06
N ALA A 191 -1.19 -3.71 14.13
CA ALA A 191 -2.20 -3.97 15.14
C ALA A 191 -3.64 -3.90 14.58
N LEU A 192 -3.91 -3.05 13.57
CA LEU A 192 -5.20 -3.05 12.87
C LEU A 192 -5.42 -4.36 12.12
N LEU A 193 -4.45 -4.78 11.31
CA LEU A 193 -4.54 -5.97 10.45
C LEU A 193 -4.78 -7.25 11.27
N LEU A 194 -4.11 -7.38 12.41
CA LEU A 194 -4.37 -8.46 13.38
C LEU A 194 -5.76 -8.36 14.00
N LYS A 195 -6.14 -7.17 14.49
CA LYS A 195 -7.43 -6.97 15.19
C LYS A 195 -8.64 -7.32 14.32
N VAL A 196 -8.55 -7.09 13.01
CA VAL A 196 -9.64 -7.36 12.06
C VAL A 196 -9.56 -8.75 11.45
N GLY A 197 -8.54 -9.54 11.81
CA GLY A 197 -8.33 -10.90 11.29
C GLY A 197 -7.87 -10.95 9.84
N TYR A 198 -7.33 -9.85 9.30
CA TYR A 198 -6.75 -9.84 7.96
C TYR A 198 -5.36 -10.47 7.93
N TRP A 199 -4.58 -10.24 8.99
CA TRP A 199 -3.33 -10.95 9.24
C TRP A 199 -3.48 -11.93 10.39
N ASP A 200 -2.79 -13.06 10.26
CA ASP A 200 -2.62 -14.04 11.33
C ASP A 200 -1.54 -13.58 12.34
N PRO A 201 -1.62 -13.95 13.63
CA PRO A 201 -0.59 -13.60 14.62
C PRO A 201 0.84 -14.10 14.30
N SER A 202 1.00 -15.06 13.40
CA SER A 202 2.32 -15.53 12.91
C SER A 202 2.97 -14.59 11.89
N VAL A 203 2.24 -13.60 11.36
CA VAL A 203 2.80 -12.66 10.37
C VAL A 203 3.87 -11.78 11.02
N ASN A 204 5.12 -12.00 10.63
CA ASN A 204 6.26 -11.20 11.07
C ASN A 204 6.62 -10.14 10.00
N PRO A 205 6.34 -8.83 10.24
CA PRO A 205 6.64 -7.79 9.26
C PRO A 205 8.10 -7.33 9.28
N HIS A 206 8.90 -7.72 10.29
CA HIS A 206 10.24 -7.16 10.50
C HIS A 206 11.23 -7.44 9.36
N PRO A 207 11.31 -8.67 8.80
CA PRO A 207 12.21 -8.91 7.68
C PRO A 207 11.93 -8.01 6.47
N GLN A 208 10.65 -7.80 6.13
CA GLN A 208 10.28 -6.91 5.03
C GLN A 208 10.58 -5.44 5.33
N ARG A 209 10.32 -4.98 6.56
CA ARG A 209 10.65 -3.60 6.98
C ARG A 209 12.15 -3.31 6.93
N LEU A 210 12.97 -4.32 7.23
CA LEU A 210 14.43 -4.23 7.19
C LEU A 210 15.00 -4.54 5.80
N ALA A 211 14.15 -4.77 4.80
CA ALA A 211 14.54 -5.16 3.44
C ALA A 211 15.44 -6.41 3.40
N VAL A 212 15.25 -7.35 4.34
CA VAL A 212 15.96 -8.62 4.37
C VAL A 212 15.24 -9.62 3.46
N SER A 213 16.02 -10.31 2.61
CA SER A 213 15.48 -11.34 1.72
C SER A 213 14.96 -12.52 2.53
N LEU A 214 13.73 -12.94 2.23
CA LEU A 214 13.12 -14.17 2.78
C LEU A 214 13.15 -15.34 1.81
N SER A 215 13.65 -15.11 0.59
CA SER A 215 13.79 -16.16 -0.41
C SER A 215 15.16 -16.84 -0.26
N PRO A 216 15.27 -18.15 -0.50
CA PRO A 216 16.56 -18.82 -0.56
C PRO A 216 17.43 -18.21 -1.67
N PRO A 217 18.75 -18.47 -1.69
CA PRO A 217 19.62 -18.07 -2.77
C PRO A 217 19.09 -18.52 -4.14
N PRO A 218 19.19 -17.68 -5.18
CA PRO A 218 18.72 -18.02 -6.52
C PRO A 218 19.32 -19.31 -7.08
N ALA A 219 18.54 -20.05 -7.87
CA ALA A 219 18.95 -21.35 -8.41
C ALA A 219 20.10 -21.27 -9.44
N ASP A 220 20.36 -20.09 -10.01
CA ASP A 220 21.48 -19.80 -10.91
C ASP A 220 22.80 -19.51 -10.17
N VAL A 221 22.77 -19.41 -8.83
CA VAL A 221 23.98 -19.43 -7.99
C VAL A 221 24.50 -20.86 -7.92
N VAL A 222 25.29 -21.24 -8.92
CA VAL A 222 25.87 -22.58 -9.04
C VAL A 222 27.15 -22.69 -8.21
N LEU A 223 27.22 -23.75 -7.40
CA LEU A 223 28.45 -24.14 -6.72
C LEU A 223 29.31 -25.00 -7.65
N PRO A 224 30.64 -24.76 -7.73
CA PRO A 224 31.54 -25.60 -8.50
C PRO A 224 31.63 -27.02 -7.91
N GLU A 225 32.32 -27.91 -8.59
CA GLU A 225 32.75 -29.16 -7.98
C GLU A 225 33.88 -28.94 -6.99
N LEU A 226 34.00 -29.84 -6.01
CA LEU A 226 35.11 -29.81 -5.07
C LEU A 226 36.43 -29.92 -5.85
N PRO A 227 37.39 -28.99 -5.68
CA PRO A 227 38.62 -29.02 -6.43
C PRO A 227 39.43 -30.29 -6.11
N PRO A 228 40.14 -30.86 -7.10
CA PRO A 228 40.98 -32.04 -6.89
C PRO A 228 42.30 -31.64 -6.22
N GLU A 229 42.22 -31.23 -4.96
CA GLU A 229 43.37 -30.89 -4.13
C GLU A 229 43.73 -32.02 -3.16
N PRO A 230 45.02 -32.15 -2.76
CA PRO A 230 45.41 -33.07 -1.72
C PRO A 230 44.73 -32.72 -0.39
N ARG A 231 44.05 -33.69 0.21
CA ARG A 231 43.42 -33.59 1.54
C ARG A 231 43.99 -34.66 2.45
N VAL A 232 44.29 -34.30 3.68
CA VAL A 232 44.77 -35.25 4.70
C VAL A 232 43.63 -36.18 5.09
N ASP A 233 43.86 -37.49 5.08
CA ASP A 233 42.87 -38.47 5.50
C ASP A 233 42.87 -38.60 7.03
N LEU A 234 41.82 -38.04 7.65
CA LEU A 234 41.56 -38.11 9.09
C LEU A 234 40.35 -39.00 9.41
N SER A 235 39.85 -39.78 8.44
CA SER A 235 38.66 -40.64 8.59
C SER A 235 38.80 -41.78 9.58
N HIS A 236 40.04 -42.07 10.00
CA HIS A 236 40.36 -43.05 11.01
C HIS A 236 40.14 -42.52 12.45
N LEU A 237 40.01 -41.20 12.62
CA LEU A 237 39.70 -40.56 13.90
C LEU A 237 38.18 -40.56 14.14
N VAL A 238 37.78 -40.66 15.41
CA VAL A 238 36.39 -40.48 15.80
C VAL A 238 36.09 -38.98 15.81
N ALA A 239 35.35 -38.51 14.80
CA ALA A 239 34.90 -37.14 14.70
C ALA A 239 33.42 -37.00 15.10
N LEU A 240 33.12 -36.03 15.96
CA LEU A 240 31.78 -35.78 16.49
C LEU A 240 31.34 -34.35 16.18
N ALA A 241 30.23 -34.18 15.46
CA ALA A 241 29.50 -32.91 15.36
C ALA A 241 28.42 -32.90 16.44
N ILE A 242 28.45 -31.90 17.33
CA ILE A 242 27.57 -31.85 18.50
C ILE A 242 26.76 -30.54 18.46
N ASP A 243 25.48 -30.66 18.15
CA ASP A 243 24.60 -29.52 17.88
C ASP A 243 23.33 -29.54 18.75
N ASP A 244 22.55 -28.45 18.67
CA ASP A 244 21.19 -28.43 19.21
C ASP A 244 20.27 -29.40 18.46
N GLU A 245 19.22 -29.89 19.14
CA GLU A 245 18.19 -30.70 18.51
C GLU A 245 17.54 -29.94 17.35
N GLY A 246 17.47 -30.56 16.17
CA GLY A 246 16.90 -29.96 14.96
C GLY A 246 17.88 -29.11 14.14
N ASN A 247 19.17 -29.05 14.48
CA ASN A 247 20.18 -28.49 13.58
C ASN A 247 20.25 -29.29 12.27
N GLU A 248 20.30 -28.59 11.13
CA GLU A 248 20.41 -29.18 9.79
C GLU A 248 21.71 -28.79 9.06
N GLU A 249 22.50 -27.87 9.62
CA GLU A 249 23.70 -27.28 9.03
C GLU A 249 24.90 -27.47 9.97
N PRO A 250 25.45 -28.70 10.10
CA PRO A 250 26.60 -28.96 10.98
C PRO A 250 27.87 -28.36 10.37
N ASP A 251 28.32 -27.24 10.95
CA ASP A 251 29.49 -26.48 10.51
C ASP A 251 30.80 -27.01 11.11
N ASP A 252 30.75 -27.66 12.28
CA ASP A 252 31.93 -28.11 13.00
C ASP A 252 31.85 -29.53 13.56
N ALA A 253 33.01 -30.16 13.72
CA ALA A 253 33.17 -31.44 14.38
C ALA A 253 34.52 -31.52 15.12
N LEU A 254 34.58 -32.34 16.16
CA LEU A 254 35.77 -32.49 17.00
C LEU A 254 36.30 -33.93 16.96
N SER A 255 37.63 -34.08 16.88
CA SER A 255 38.32 -35.35 17.13
C SER A 255 39.46 -35.16 18.14
N LEU A 256 39.85 -36.25 18.80
CA LEU A 256 41.01 -36.27 19.69
C LEU A 256 42.00 -37.35 19.23
N GLU A 257 43.28 -36.98 19.14
CA GLU A 257 44.39 -37.85 18.78
C GLU A 257 45.51 -37.72 19.83
N GLY A 258 45.47 -38.53 20.89
CA GLY A 258 46.32 -38.32 22.06
C GLY A 258 45.95 -37.00 22.75
N ASP A 259 46.92 -36.10 22.90
CA ASP A 259 46.72 -34.74 23.45
C ASP A 259 46.42 -33.69 22.37
N ARG A 260 46.28 -34.12 21.11
CA ARG A 260 46.00 -33.25 19.98
C ARG A 260 44.50 -33.13 19.74
N LEU A 261 43.96 -31.93 19.86
CA LEU A 261 42.58 -31.59 19.52
C LEU A 261 42.50 -31.25 18.03
N TRP A 262 41.62 -31.92 17.31
CA TRP A 262 41.26 -31.54 15.95
C TRP A 262 39.89 -30.86 15.95
N VAL A 263 39.84 -29.66 15.37
CA VAL A 263 38.60 -28.94 15.06
C VAL A 263 38.42 -28.96 13.55
N HIS A 264 37.39 -29.66 13.07
CA HIS A 264 37.06 -29.80 11.67
C HIS A 264 35.94 -28.82 11.34
N ILE A 265 36.15 -27.95 10.35
CA ILE A 265 35.14 -26.98 9.90
C ILE A 265 34.71 -27.33 8.48
N ALA A 266 33.41 -27.22 8.18
CA ALA A 266 32.87 -27.38 6.83
C ALA A 266 33.65 -26.51 5.84
N ASP A 267 34.17 -27.11 4.76
CA ASP A 267 35.08 -26.43 3.83
C ASP A 267 34.35 -25.59 2.78
N VAL A 268 33.62 -24.58 3.24
CA VAL A 268 32.83 -23.67 2.40
C VAL A 268 33.70 -22.94 1.39
N SER A 269 34.92 -22.54 1.78
CA SER A 269 35.86 -21.84 0.90
C SER A 269 36.25 -22.64 -0.34
N ALA A 270 36.19 -23.98 -0.29
CA ALA A 270 36.47 -24.82 -1.46
C ALA A 270 35.41 -24.68 -2.57
N LEU A 271 34.17 -24.34 -2.21
CA LEU A 271 33.07 -24.16 -3.18
C LEU A 271 32.65 -22.70 -3.37
N VAL A 272 33.05 -21.80 -2.48
CA VAL A 272 32.67 -20.39 -2.51
C VAL A 272 33.95 -19.53 -2.55
N PRO A 273 34.69 -19.52 -3.67
CA PRO A 273 35.89 -18.70 -3.79
C PRO A 273 35.52 -17.21 -3.81
N PRO A 274 36.46 -16.31 -3.43
CA PRO A 274 36.23 -14.87 -3.43
C PRO A 274 35.71 -14.36 -4.78
N ASP A 275 34.73 -13.47 -4.71
CA ASP A 275 34.04 -12.80 -5.82
C ASP A 275 33.32 -13.73 -6.81
N SER A 276 33.12 -15.01 -6.43
CA SER A 276 32.20 -15.91 -7.15
C SER A 276 30.74 -15.47 -6.98
N PRO A 277 29.82 -15.91 -7.87
CA PRO A 277 28.39 -15.63 -7.70
C PRO A 277 27.84 -16.02 -6.33
N ALA A 278 28.31 -17.14 -5.77
CA ALA A 278 27.91 -17.60 -4.44
C ALA A 278 28.45 -16.70 -3.31
N ASP A 279 29.68 -16.20 -3.43
CA ASP A 279 30.25 -15.26 -2.46
C ASP A 279 29.52 -13.91 -2.50
N LEU A 280 29.25 -13.37 -3.69
CA LEU A 280 28.52 -12.11 -3.83
C LEU A 280 27.11 -12.19 -3.23
N GLU A 281 26.41 -13.29 -3.44
CA GLU A 281 25.08 -13.54 -2.86
C GLU A 281 25.16 -13.70 -1.33
N ALA A 282 26.08 -14.52 -0.82
CA ALA A 282 26.29 -14.69 0.61
C ALA A 282 26.65 -13.36 1.29
N ARG A 283 27.54 -12.57 0.68
CA ARG A 283 27.96 -11.25 1.17
C ARG A 283 26.81 -10.24 1.18
N ALA A 284 25.91 -10.30 0.19
CA ALA A 284 24.70 -9.46 0.17
C ALA A 284 23.70 -9.83 1.29
N ARG A 285 23.68 -11.10 1.73
CA ARG A 285 22.84 -11.59 2.84
C ARG A 285 23.49 -11.37 4.21
N GLY A 286 24.81 -11.46 4.29
CA GLY A 286 25.60 -11.31 5.52
C GLY A 286 25.64 -12.55 6.41
N SER A 287 24.50 -13.19 6.66
CA SER A 287 24.40 -14.43 7.45
C SER A 287 23.17 -15.26 7.06
N THR A 288 23.08 -16.51 7.53
CA THR A 288 21.82 -17.25 7.54
C THR A 288 20.85 -16.52 8.49
N LEU A 289 19.61 -16.29 8.04
CA LEU A 289 18.59 -15.65 8.84
C LEU A 289 17.74 -16.71 9.54
N TYR A 290 17.92 -16.88 10.84
CA TYR A 290 17.13 -17.81 11.65
C TYR A 290 15.84 -17.14 12.15
N LEU A 291 14.70 -17.57 11.62
CA LEU A 291 13.37 -17.15 12.08
C LEU A 291 12.64 -18.32 12.75
N PRO A 292 11.61 -18.06 13.58
CA PRO A 292 10.79 -19.13 14.14
C PRO A 292 10.12 -20.04 13.10
N GLY A 293 9.89 -19.52 11.88
CA GLY A 293 9.35 -20.30 10.74
C GLY A 293 10.39 -21.14 10.00
N GLY A 294 11.67 -21.08 10.40
CA GLY A 294 12.78 -21.77 9.77
C GLY A 294 13.90 -20.82 9.31
N PRO A 295 15.07 -21.38 8.95
CA PRO A 295 16.18 -20.60 8.43
C PRO A 295 15.93 -20.14 6.99
N VAL A 296 16.41 -18.94 6.66
CA VAL A 296 16.63 -18.51 5.28
C VAL A 296 18.15 -18.57 5.04
N PRO A 297 18.63 -19.57 4.28
CA PRO A 297 20.06 -19.87 4.23
C PRO A 297 20.84 -18.76 3.52
N MET A 298 22.06 -18.52 3.99
CA MET A 298 23.03 -17.63 3.35
C MET A 298 23.53 -18.19 2.02
N LEU A 299 23.74 -19.50 1.99
CA LEU A 299 24.27 -20.24 0.84
C LEU A 299 23.18 -21.09 0.18
N PRO A 300 23.34 -21.46 -1.11
CA PRO A 300 22.41 -22.37 -1.75
C PRO A 300 22.27 -23.67 -0.93
N PRO A 301 21.08 -24.28 -0.82
CA PRO A 301 20.89 -25.53 -0.05
C PRO A 301 21.83 -26.68 -0.47
N ALA A 302 22.30 -26.66 -1.72
CA ALA A 302 23.31 -27.60 -2.21
C ALA A 302 24.67 -27.48 -1.51
N ALA A 303 25.01 -26.32 -0.91
CA ALA A 303 26.22 -26.16 -0.10
C ALA A 303 26.14 -27.02 1.15
N VAL A 304 25.03 -26.90 1.90
CA VAL A 304 24.77 -27.67 3.12
C VAL A 304 24.85 -29.17 2.82
N ALA A 305 24.13 -29.64 1.79
CA ALA A 305 24.12 -31.05 1.43
C ALA A 305 25.50 -31.62 1.09
N ARG A 306 26.42 -30.80 0.56
CA ARG A 306 27.75 -31.24 0.10
C ARG A 306 28.86 -31.05 1.11
N LEU A 307 28.70 -30.10 2.03
CA LEU A 307 29.75 -29.64 2.94
C LEU A 307 29.40 -29.82 4.41
N GLY A 308 28.12 -29.98 4.74
CA GLY A 308 27.66 -30.24 6.11
C GLY A 308 28.31 -31.51 6.65
N LEU A 309 28.98 -31.38 7.79
CA LEU A 309 29.77 -32.44 8.38
C LEU A 309 28.87 -33.58 8.88
N GLY A 310 29.10 -34.80 8.38
CA GLY A 310 28.33 -35.99 8.75
C GLY A 310 26.95 -36.10 8.11
N LEU A 311 26.65 -35.27 7.09
CA LEU A 311 25.49 -35.47 6.21
C LEU A 311 25.74 -36.53 5.12
N GLU A 312 27.00 -36.71 4.75
CA GLU A 312 27.49 -37.76 3.85
C GLU A 312 28.46 -38.67 4.60
N GLU A 313 28.77 -39.87 4.05
CA GLU A 313 29.69 -40.83 4.70
C GLU A 313 31.08 -40.21 4.95
N MET A 314 31.52 -39.36 4.02
CA MET A 314 32.82 -38.70 4.02
C MET A 314 32.63 -37.22 3.74
N SER A 315 33.08 -36.37 4.66
CA SER A 315 32.94 -34.91 4.55
C SER A 315 34.29 -34.24 4.26
N PRO A 316 34.36 -33.29 3.31
CA PRO A 316 35.51 -32.42 3.16
C PRO A 316 35.48 -31.35 4.27
N ALA A 317 36.61 -31.16 4.94
CA ALA A 317 36.73 -30.17 6.00
C ALA A 317 38.03 -29.38 5.88
N LEU A 318 38.03 -28.16 6.40
CA LEU A 318 39.23 -27.42 6.77
C LEU A 318 39.51 -27.70 8.25
N SER A 319 40.56 -28.46 8.53
CA SER A 319 40.87 -28.96 9.87
C SER A 319 41.99 -28.19 10.53
N PHE A 320 41.79 -27.90 11.82
CA PHE A 320 42.72 -27.23 12.71
C PHE A 320 43.21 -28.23 13.74
N GLY A 321 44.47 -28.65 13.64
CA GLY A 321 45.12 -29.53 14.61
C GLY A 321 45.85 -28.70 15.66
N LEU A 322 45.41 -28.81 16.90
CA LEU A 322 45.86 -28.01 18.04
C LEU A 322 46.59 -28.92 19.04
N GLU A 323 47.88 -28.67 19.25
CA GLU A 323 48.66 -29.35 20.30
C GLU A 323 48.55 -28.54 21.60
N LEU A 324 48.05 -29.18 22.65
CA LEU A 324 47.88 -28.59 23.98
C LEU A 324 48.84 -29.25 24.97
N ASP A 325 49.39 -28.49 25.92
CA ASP A 325 50.07 -29.08 27.08
C ASP A 325 49.11 -29.53 28.18
N GLU A 326 49.66 -30.14 29.23
CA GLU A 326 48.92 -30.57 30.42
C GLU A 326 48.18 -29.42 31.13
N ALA A 327 48.58 -28.16 30.93
CA ALA A 327 47.91 -26.99 31.47
C ALA A 327 46.86 -26.40 30.51
N GLY A 328 46.68 -26.98 29.32
CA GLY A 328 45.79 -26.51 28.26
C GLY A 328 46.36 -25.35 27.44
N ALA A 329 47.65 -25.06 27.54
CA ALA A 329 48.29 -24.02 26.73
C ALA A 329 48.57 -24.54 25.31
N LEU A 330 48.24 -23.70 24.33
CA LEU A 330 48.43 -24.01 22.92
C LEU A 330 49.91 -23.89 22.52
N HIS A 331 50.47 -24.98 22.00
CA HIS A 331 51.86 -25.03 21.51
C HIS A 331 51.96 -24.84 20.01
N THR A 332 51.18 -25.62 19.26
CA THR A 332 51.28 -25.68 17.79
C THR A 332 49.88 -25.67 17.19
N VAL A 333 49.77 -25.00 16.04
CA VAL A 333 48.57 -25.02 15.20
C VAL A 333 48.97 -25.49 13.81
N GLU A 334 48.28 -26.49 13.30
CA GLU A 334 48.32 -26.90 11.90
C GLU A 334 46.94 -26.68 11.27
N VAL A 335 46.91 -26.19 10.03
CA VAL A 335 45.67 -26.01 9.26
C VAL A 335 45.81 -26.76 7.95
N VAL A 336 44.93 -27.74 7.72
CA VAL A 336 44.98 -28.62 6.53
C VAL A 336 43.59 -28.87 5.95
N PRO A 337 43.42 -28.86 4.63
CA PRO A 337 42.30 -29.52 3.97
C PRO A 337 42.30 -31.01 4.31
N SER A 338 41.15 -31.57 4.66
CA SER A 338 41.04 -32.94 5.15
C SER A 338 39.77 -33.66 4.70
N TRP A 339 39.81 -34.98 4.83
CA TRP A 339 38.66 -35.87 4.75
C TRP A 339 38.36 -36.46 6.14
N VAL A 340 37.10 -36.36 6.57
CA VAL A 340 36.65 -36.84 7.89
C VAL A 340 35.39 -37.69 7.78
N ARG A 341 35.22 -38.64 8.71
CA ARG A 341 33.99 -39.40 8.88
C ARG A 341 33.34 -38.95 10.20
N VAL A 342 32.28 -38.15 10.09
CA VAL A 342 31.68 -37.46 11.23
C VAL A 342 30.41 -38.17 11.69
N THR A 343 30.28 -38.36 13.00
CA THR A 343 29.03 -38.80 13.64
C THR A 343 28.34 -37.58 14.25
N ARG A 344 27.08 -37.37 13.90
CA ARG A 344 26.26 -36.27 14.44
C ARG A 344 25.62 -36.70 15.76
N LEU A 345 25.61 -35.82 16.74
CA LEU A 345 24.99 -35.99 18.05
C LEU A 345 24.28 -34.70 18.45
N THR A 346 23.23 -34.81 19.24
CA THR A 346 22.74 -33.65 20.00
C THR A 346 23.60 -33.44 21.25
N TYR A 347 23.55 -32.23 21.82
CA TYR A 347 24.15 -31.98 23.15
C TYR A 347 23.65 -32.95 24.23
N GLU A 348 22.38 -33.34 24.21
CA GLU A 348 21.81 -34.29 25.18
C GLU A 348 22.37 -35.71 24.98
N GLU A 349 22.48 -36.16 23.73
CA GLU A 349 23.08 -37.46 23.40
C GLU A 349 24.56 -37.51 23.77
N ALA A 350 25.31 -36.44 23.52
CA ALA A 350 26.70 -36.32 23.92
C ALA A 350 26.85 -36.34 25.46
N ALA A 351 26.02 -35.59 26.17
CA ALA A 351 26.03 -35.54 27.63
C ALA A 351 25.71 -36.90 28.27
N THR A 352 24.84 -37.70 27.65
CA THR A 352 24.49 -39.05 28.14
C THR A 352 25.64 -40.05 28.02
N ARG A 353 26.66 -39.74 27.20
CA ARG A 353 27.85 -40.58 27.00
C ARG A 353 29.01 -40.24 27.95
N LEU A 354 28.90 -39.15 28.71
CA LEU A 354 29.81 -38.76 29.79
C LEU A 354 29.48 -39.53 31.06
#